data_AF-Q3A5X4-F1
#
_entry.id   AF-Q3A5X4-F1
#
_cell.length_a   1.000
_cell.length_b   1.000
_cell.length_c   1.000
_cell.angle_alpha   90.00
_cell.angle_beta   90.00
_cell.angle_gamma   90.00
#
_symmetry.space_group_name_H-M   'P 1'
#
loop_
_entity.id
_entity.type
_entity.pdbx_description
1 polymer ?
#
loop_
_entity_poly.entity_id
_entity_poly.type
_entity_poly.pdbx_seq_one_letter_code
_entity_poly.pdbx_strand_id
1 'polypeptide(L)'
;MTQIYCLECKNKVSARARTCPHCACPIDESTVAAAVAAASKAQARETAHTKFKSMQLISAVSLGLSMLVLSSTPHEIGNGMWVALAITGLAGLSYASIGTWCKRH
;
A
#
# COMPACT_ATOMS: atom_id res chain seq x y z
N MET A 1 6.89 -8.64 -17.01
CA MET A 1 8.12 -8.54 -17.82
C MET A 1 8.54 -7.09 -17.83
N THR A 2 9.72 -6.74 -17.31
CA THR A 2 10.21 -5.35 -17.26
C THR A 2 10.71 -4.92 -18.63
N GLN A 3 10.15 -3.82 -19.15
CA GLN A 3 10.55 -3.21 -20.42
C GLN A 3 11.21 -1.87 -20.13
N ILE A 4 12.25 -1.55 -20.88
CA ILE A 4 12.94 -0.26 -20.84
C ILE A 4 12.90 0.41 -22.21
N TYR A 5 13.15 1.71 -22.25
CA TYR A 5 13.27 2.45 -23.50
C TYR A 5 14.73 2.54 -23.92
N CYS A 6 15.01 2.26 -25.19
CA CYS A 6 16.32 2.54 -25.77
C CYS A 6 16.53 4.06 -25.85
N LEU A 7 17.67 4.56 -25.37
CA LEU A 7 17.95 6.01 -25.36
C LEU A 7 18.14 6.58 -26.78
N GLU A 8 18.62 5.76 -27.71
CA GLU A 8 18.89 6.16 -29.09
C GLU A 8 17.61 6.16 -29.95
N CYS A 9 16.89 5.03 -30.00
CA CYS A 9 15.72 4.89 -30.88
C CYS A 9 14.37 5.05 -30.19
N LYS A 10 14.34 5.23 -28.85
CA LYS A 10 13.12 5.38 -28.03
C LYS A 10 12.11 4.22 -28.12
N ASN A 11 12.49 3.10 -28.73
CA ASN A 11 11.67 1.89 -28.77
C ASN A 11 11.73 1.14 -27.43
N LYS A 12 10.63 0.44 -27.12
CA LYS A 12 10.53 -0.44 -25.96
C LYS A 12 11.29 -1.74 -26.23
N VAL A 13 12.18 -2.09 -25.32
CA VAL A 13 13.01 -3.28 -25.39
C VAL A 13 12.99 -4.01 -24.05
N SER A 14 13.30 -5.30 -24.05
CA SER A 14 13.40 -6.09 -22.83
C SER A 14 14.54 -5.57 -21.96
N ALA A 15 14.33 -5.43 -20.66
CA ALA A 15 15.37 -5.04 -19.71
C ALA A 15 16.56 -6.04 -19.65
N ARG A 16 16.40 -7.24 -20.20
CA ARG A 16 17.44 -8.28 -20.31
C ARG A 16 18.18 -8.27 -21.65
N ALA A 17 17.75 -7.46 -22.61
CA ALA A 17 18.42 -7.39 -23.91
C ALA A 17 19.73 -6.59 -23.78
N ARG A 18 20.85 -7.21 -24.16
CA ARG A 18 22.16 -6.54 -24.21
C ARG A 18 22.32 -5.57 -25.39
N THR A 19 21.44 -5.71 -26.39
CA THR A 19 21.50 -4.94 -27.63
C THR A 19 20.08 -4.63 -28.08
N CYS A 20 19.84 -3.40 -28.54
CA CYS A 20 18.54 -3.02 -29.07
C CYS A 20 18.28 -3.72 -30.41
N PRO A 21 17.15 -4.44 -30.60
CA PRO A 21 16.83 -5.10 -31.88
C PRO A 21 16.46 -4.11 -33.00
N HIS A 22 16.21 -2.84 -32.67
CA HIS A 22 15.79 -1.84 -33.66
C HIS A 22 16.95 -0.99 -34.20
N CYS A 23 17.94 -0.69 -33.37
CA CYS A 23 19.06 0.19 -33.75
C CYS A 23 20.45 -0.44 -33.53
N ALA A 24 20.52 -1.69 -33.06
CA ALA A 24 21.76 -2.41 -32.76
C ALA A 24 22.69 -1.74 -31.72
N CYS A 25 22.24 -0.68 -31.03
CA CYS A 25 23.02 -0.03 -29.99
C CYS A 25 23.15 -0.94 -28.74
N PRO A 26 24.32 -0.97 -28.09
CA PRO A 26 24.52 -1.70 -26.85
C PRO A 26 23.69 -1.06 -25.73
N ILE A 27 23.04 -1.91 -24.93
CA ILE A 27 22.26 -1.50 -23.77
C ILE A 27 23.11 -1.83 -22.55
N ASP A 28 23.62 -0.79 -21.90
CA ASP A 28 24.50 -0.94 -20.75
C ASP A 28 23.68 -1.35 -19.51
N GLU A 29 23.94 -2.57 -18.99
CA GLU A 29 23.21 -3.14 -17.85
C GLU A 29 23.30 -2.24 -16.60
N SER A 30 24.36 -1.43 -16.48
CA SER A 30 24.55 -0.47 -15.39
C SER A 30 23.47 0.63 -15.39
N THR A 31 23.07 1.10 -16.57
CA THR A 31 22.05 2.15 -16.73
C THR A 31 20.66 1.58 -16.51
N VAL A 32 20.45 0.32 -16.90
CA VAL A 32 19.20 -0.42 -16.63
C VAL A 32 19.02 -0.64 -15.14
N ALA A 33 20.05 -1.06 -14.42
CA ALA A 33 20.00 -1.23 -12.96
C ALA A 33 19.70 0.10 -12.25
N ALA A 34 20.31 1.20 -12.69
CA ALA A 34 20.03 2.53 -12.18
C ALA A 34 18.58 2.98 -12.48
N ALA A 35 18.08 2.74 -13.69
CA ALA A 35 16.71 3.08 -14.09
C ALA A 35 15.67 2.26 -13.31
N VAL A 36 15.93 0.97 -13.08
CA VAL A 36 15.05 0.09 -12.28
C VAL A 36 15.10 0.48 -10.79
N ALA A 37 16.26 0.86 -10.27
CA ALA A 37 16.40 1.38 -8.90
C ALA A 37 15.76 2.77 -8.71
N ALA A 38 15.73 3.61 -9.75
CA ALA A 38 15.01 4.88 -9.73
C ALA A 38 13.48 4.66 -9.86
N ALA A 39 13.06 3.74 -10.72
CA ALA A 39 11.66 3.38 -10.90
C ALA A 39 11.06 2.75 -9.63
N SER A 40 11.81 1.92 -8.90
CA SER A 40 11.34 1.33 -7.64
C SER A 40 11.13 2.39 -6.55
N LYS A 41 11.98 3.43 -6.51
CA LYS A 41 11.80 4.59 -5.61
C LYS A 41 10.58 5.44 -5.98
N ALA A 42 10.26 5.55 -7.28
CA ALA A 42 9.06 6.24 -7.74
C ALA A 42 7.78 5.44 -7.45
N GLN A 43 7.80 4.11 -7.64
CA GLN A 43 6.66 3.24 -7.38
C GLN A 43 6.30 3.11 -5.89
N ALA A 44 7.26 3.32 -4.99
CA ALA A 44 7.00 3.43 -3.55
C ALA A 44 6.16 4.66 -3.18
N ARG A 45 6.12 5.71 -4.02
CA ARG A 45 5.29 6.90 -3.79
C ARG A 45 3.86 6.73 -4.27
N GLU A 46 3.62 6.05 -5.39
CA GLU A 46 2.26 5.84 -5.92
C GLU A 46 1.42 4.89 -5.05
N THR A 47 2.04 3.89 -4.43
CA THR A 47 1.33 2.95 -3.54
C THR A 47 0.96 3.56 -2.18
N ALA A 48 1.49 4.74 -1.83
CA ALA A 48 1.11 5.45 -0.61
C ALA A 48 -0.24 6.18 -0.74
N HIS A 49 -0.63 6.58 -1.96
CA HIS A 49 -1.80 7.45 -2.15
C HIS A 49 -3.14 6.70 -2.15
N THR A 50 -3.16 5.43 -2.57
CA THR A 50 -4.39 4.61 -2.58
C THR A 50 -4.79 4.15 -1.18
N LYS A 51 -3.84 3.96 -0.25
CA LYS A 51 -4.14 3.56 1.14
C LYS A 51 -4.73 4.69 1.99
N PHE A 52 -4.52 5.95 1.63
CA PHE A 52 -4.99 7.09 2.42
C PHE A 52 -6.50 7.30 2.33
N LYS A 53 -7.12 7.04 1.16
CA LYS A 53 -8.57 7.18 0.99
C LYS A 53 -9.38 6.15 1.79
N SER A 54 -8.88 4.92 1.89
CA SER A 54 -9.54 3.87 2.66
C SER A 54 -9.47 4.10 4.17
N MET A 55 -8.37 4.69 4.68
CA MET A 55 -8.27 5.04 6.11
C MET A 55 -9.22 6.17 6.55
N GLN A 56 -9.47 7.16 5.68
CA GLN A 56 -10.37 8.28 6.00
C GLN A 56 -11.85 7.87 6.11
N LEU A 57 -12.29 6.87 5.34
CA LEU A 57 -13.67 6.36 5.41
C LEU A 57 -13.93 5.54 6.68
N ILE A 58 -12.94 4.76 7.12
CA ILE A 58 -13.08 3.89 8.30
C ILE A 58 -13.18 4.72 9.59
N SER A 59 -12.41 5.81 9.71
CA SER A 59 -12.46 6.67 10.89
C SER A 59 -13.81 7.37 11.06
N ALA A 60 -14.38 7.90 9.98
CA ALA A 60 -15.69 8.56 10.01
C ALA A 60 -16.83 7.61 10.43
N VAL A 61 -16.82 6.38 9.91
CA VAL A 61 -17.82 5.35 10.27
C VAL A 61 -17.68 4.93 11.73
N SER A 62 -16.45 4.77 12.23
CA SER A 62 -16.22 4.37 13.64
C SER A 62 -16.73 5.40 14.66
N LEU A 63 -16.50 6.69 14.39
CA LEU A 63 -16.99 7.77 15.25
C LEU A 63 -18.51 7.91 15.17
N GLY A 64 -19.10 7.81 13.97
CA GLY A 64 -20.55 7.85 13.78
C GLY A 64 -21.28 6.72 14.51
N LEU A 65 -20.75 5.49 14.42
CA LEU A 65 -21.33 4.33 15.10
C LEU A 65 -21.19 4.42 16.63
N SER A 66 -20.05 4.95 17.12
CA SER A 66 -19.84 5.15 18.56
C SER A 66 -20.82 6.18 19.14
N MET A 67 -21.06 7.29 18.44
CA MET A 67 -22.05 8.30 18.83
C MET A 67 -23.48 7.74 18.81
N LEU A 68 -23.82 6.93 17.81
CA LEU A 68 -25.16 6.33 17.69
C LEU A 68 -25.44 5.31 18.81
N VAL A 69 -24.42 4.55 19.23
CA VAL A 69 -24.55 3.60 20.35
C VAL A 69 -24.74 4.37 21.66
N LEU A 70 -24.01 5.47 21.88
CA LEU A 70 -24.17 6.29 23.09
C LEU A 70 -25.56 6.93 23.20
N SER A 71 -26.19 7.33 22.09
CA SER A 71 -27.52 7.94 22.10
C SER A 71 -28.66 6.93 22.26
N SER A 72 -28.42 5.65 21.98
CA SER A 72 -29.45 4.60 21.98
C SER A 72 -29.50 3.78 23.27
N THR A 73 -28.45 3.80 24.10
CA THR A 73 -28.44 3.04 25.35
C THR A 73 -28.97 3.87 26.52
N PRO A 74 -30.10 3.48 27.14
CA PRO A 74 -30.51 4.06 28.41
C PRO A 74 -29.42 3.79 29.47
N HIS A 75 -29.26 4.78 30.34
CA HIS A 75 -28.19 4.96 31.32
C HIS A 75 -28.21 3.89 32.45
N GLU A 76 -27.90 2.64 32.13
CA GLU A 76 -27.53 1.61 33.10
C GLU A 76 -25.99 1.47 33.07
N ILE A 77 -25.34 2.46 33.68
CA ILE A 77 -23.88 2.58 33.77
C ILE A 77 -23.35 1.44 34.65
N GLY A 78 -22.74 0.43 34.05
CA GLY A 78 -21.96 -0.55 34.80
C GLY A 78 -21.24 -1.54 33.89
N ASN A 79 -21.94 -2.10 32.91
CA ASN A 79 -21.42 -3.26 32.17
C ASN A 79 -21.07 -3.00 30.69
N GLY A 80 -21.69 -1.99 30.05
CA GLY A 80 -21.49 -1.73 28.62
C GLY A 80 -20.08 -1.24 28.24
N MET A 81 -19.42 -0.48 29.13
CA MET A 81 -18.10 0.10 28.85
C MET A 81 -16.99 -0.97 28.76
N TRP A 82 -17.09 -2.04 29.55
CA TRP A 82 -16.15 -3.17 29.49
C TRP A 82 -16.29 -3.96 28.19
N VAL A 83 -17.51 -4.14 27.69
CA VAL A 83 -17.76 -4.82 26.40
C VAL A 83 -17.21 -4.01 25.24
N ALA A 84 -17.40 -2.69 25.23
CA ALA A 84 -16.87 -1.80 24.21
C ALA A 84 -15.32 -1.80 24.18
N LEU A 85 -14.68 -1.78 25.36
CA LEU A 85 -13.22 -1.90 25.50
C LEU A 85 -12.70 -3.26 25.02
N ALA A 86 -13.40 -4.35 25.35
CA ALA A 86 -13.00 -5.70 24.93
C ALA A 86 -13.09 -5.87 23.40
N ILE A 87 -14.16 -5.38 22.78
CA ILE A 87 -14.35 -5.45 21.32
C ILE A 87 -13.30 -4.60 20.59
N THR A 88 -13.04 -3.38 21.08
CA THR A 88 -12.05 -2.48 20.47
C THR A 88 -10.62 -3.03 20.63
N GLY A 89 -10.31 -3.63 21.79
CA GLY A 89 -9.02 -4.29 22.04
C GLY A 89 -8.79 -5.50 21.13
N LEU A 90 -9.81 -6.35 20.96
CA LEU A 90 -9.73 -7.52 20.07
C LEU A 90 -9.55 -7.10 18.60
N ALA A 91 -10.30 -6.10 18.13
CA ALA A 91 -10.16 -5.59 16.76
C ALA A 91 -8.76 -5.01 16.50
N GLY A 92 -8.19 -4.27 17.47
CA GLY A 92 -6.82 -3.75 17.38
C GLY A 92 -5.77 -4.86 17.26
N LEU A 93 -5.92 -5.95 18.02
CA LEU A 93 -5.00 -7.10 17.97
C LEU A 93 -5.06 -7.84 16.62
N SER A 94 -6.26 -7.97 16.03
CA SER A 94 -6.44 -8.59 14.72
C SER A 94 -5.77 -7.78 13.60
N TYR A 95 -5.83 -6.45 13.65
CA TYR A 95 -5.16 -5.61 12.66
C TYR A 95 -3.63 -5.66 12.75
N ALA A 96 -3.07 -5.74 13.96
CA ALA A 96 -1.61 -5.85 14.14
C ALA A 96 -1.05 -7.19 13.65
N SER A 97 -1.81 -8.28 13.82
CA SER A 97 -1.39 -9.62 13.41
C SER A 97 -1.40 -9.80 11.89
N ILE A 98 -2.34 -9.19 11.16
CA ILE A 98 -2.36 -9.23 9.68
C ILE A 98 -1.20 -8.42 9.08
N GLY A 99 -0.84 -7.29 9.69
CA GLY A 99 0.25 -6.43 9.22
C GLY A 99 1.65 -7.07 9.31
N THR A 100 1.87 -7.95 10.27
CA THR A 100 3.16 -8.63 10.45
C THR A 100 3.37 -9.81 9.49
N TRP A 101 2.28 -10.45 9.03
CA TRP A 101 2.34 -11.53 8.04
C TRP A 101 2.70 -11.04 6.63
N CYS A 102 2.21 -9.86 6.22
CA CYS A 102 2.53 -9.30 4.91
C CYS A 102 3.98 -8.78 4.76
N LYS A 103 4.76 -8.66 5.84
CA LYS A 103 6.14 -8.16 5.79
C LYS A 103 7.18 -9.29 5.63
N ARG A 104 6.75 -10.55 5.68
CA ARG A 104 7.64 -11.73 5.68
C ARG A 104 7.55 -12.59 4.41
N HIS A 105 6.71 -12.21 3.45
CA HIS A 105 6.58 -12.82 2.12
C HIS A 105 6.87 -11.78 1.04
#